data_AF-A0A0R3PZ86-F1
#
_entry.id   AF-A0A0R3PZ86-F1
#
_cell.length_a   1.000
_cell.length_b   1.000
_cell.length_c   1.000
_cell.angle_alpha   90.00
_cell.angle_beta   90.00
_cell.angle_gamma   90.00
#
_symmetry.space_group_name_H-M   'P 1'
#
loop_
_entity.id
_entity.type
_entity.pdbx_description
1 polymer ?
#
loop_
_entity_poly.entity_id
_entity_poly.type
_entity_poly.pdbx_seq_one_letter_code
_entity_poly.pdbx_strand_id
1 'polypeptide(L)'
;FAKLWNAGVYGGQRTNYFNYSLSLTGFNADVGSPDESLTMTNVAPLFCYTLFWCSINLMVSKYCWTKWKGFRRQRLINLTTSLVHSTVTGCYLVVYPCRNTRLMFASPLHYYSHLETHLVLLSMGYFIYDAIDMLINDILNASCLVLMFHHISALYFLSFVLITHKFLLYSYWALLMEVQ
;
A
#
# COMPACT_ATOMS: atom_id res chain seq x y z
N PHE A 1 31.84 -25.55 4.08
CA PHE A 1 30.86 -25.45 5.19
C PHE A 1 31.36 -26.00 6.54
N ALA A 2 32.67 -26.01 6.83
CA ALA A 2 33.21 -26.33 8.17
C ALA A 2 34.73 -26.04 8.27
N LYS A 3 35.19 -24.83 7.95
CA LYS A 3 36.65 -24.54 8.02
C LYS A 3 37.06 -23.08 8.28
N LEU A 4 36.22 -22.29 8.94
CA LEU A 4 36.60 -20.95 9.42
C LEU A 4 36.04 -20.66 10.83
N TRP A 5 35.98 -21.69 11.67
CA TRP A 5 35.71 -21.57 13.10
C TRP A 5 36.97 -22.03 13.85
N ASN A 6 37.88 -21.08 14.12
CA ASN A 6 38.80 -21.02 15.26
C ASN A 6 40.07 -20.24 14.91
N ALA A 7 40.05 -18.96 15.23
CA ALA A 7 41.19 -18.27 15.82
C ALA A 7 40.62 -17.09 16.59
N GLY A 8 40.23 -17.33 17.85
CA GLY A 8 40.13 -16.25 18.81
C GLY A 8 41.52 -15.71 19.11
N VAL A 9 41.60 -14.45 19.55
CA VAL A 9 42.41 -13.97 20.69
C VAL A 9 42.48 -12.44 20.63
N TYR A 10 41.81 -11.83 21.61
CA TYR A 10 42.12 -10.61 22.35
C TYR A 10 42.44 -9.28 21.64
N GLY A 11 41.80 -8.23 22.15
CA GLY A 11 42.36 -6.88 22.16
C GLY A 11 41.39 -5.84 21.66
N GLY A 12 40.77 -5.10 22.58
CA GLY A 12 39.94 -3.97 22.23
C GLY A 12 40.73 -2.88 21.52
N GLN A 13 40.06 -2.15 20.64
CA GLN A 13 40.19 -0.69 20.49
C GLN A 13 38.96 -0.16 19.74
N ARG A 14 38.33 0.84 20.34
CA ARG A 14 37.53 1.83 19.61
C ARG A 14 38.43 2.45 18.54
N THR A 15 37.95 2.62 17.32
CA THR A 15 37.82 3.89 16.59
C THR A 15 37.84 3.73 15.07
N ASN A 16 36.81 4.30 14.44
CA ASN A 16 36.85 5.18 13.27
C ASN A 16 37.43 4.68 11.94
N TYR A 17 36.56 4.07 11.13
CA TYR A 17 36.46 4.30 9.67
C TYR A 17 34.96 4.24 9.37
N PHE A 18 34.27 5.32 9.00
CA PHE A 18 34.36 5.91 7.67
C PHE A 18 33.66 7.28 7.64
N ASN A 19 34.44 8.33 7.42
CA ASN A 19 33.95 9.57 6.84
C ASN A 19 33.79 9.35 5.34
N TYR A 20 32.55 9.13 4.90
CA TYR A 20 32.12 9.52 3.55
C TYR A 20 31.08 10.62 3.69
N SER A 21 31.59 11.84 3.82
CA SER A 21 30.84 13.06 3.53
C SER A 21 30.60 13.13 2.03
N LEU A 22 29.55 12.47 1.54
CA LEU A 22 28.95 12.80 0.26
C LEU A 22 27.71 13.64 0.55
N SER A 23 27.88 14.95 0.36
CA SER A 23 26.82 15.95 0.35
C SER A 23 25.79 15.61 -0.74
N LEU A 24 24.79 14.81 -0.38
CA LEU A 24 23.49 14.78 -1.06
C LEU A 24 22.51 15.48 -0.12
N THR A 25 22.33 16.76 -0.42
CA THR A 25 21.25 17.61 0.08
C THR A 25 19.93 16.85 0.11
N GLY A 26 19.36 16.69 1.32
CA GLY A 26 17.91 16.66 1.50
C GLY A 26 17.20 15.31 1.66
N PHE A 27 17.79 14.29 2.28
CA PHE A 27 17.02 13.10 2.68
C PHE A 27 17.44 12.57 4.05
N ASN A 28 16.95 13.23 5.09
CA ASN A 28 16.89 12.63 6.42
C ASN A 28 15.87 11.50 6.33
N ALA A 29 16.34 10.25 6.39
CA ALA A 29 15.48 9.13 6.70
C ALA A 29 15.13 9.26 8.19
N ASP A 30 14.06 10.00 8.48
CA ASP A 30 13.47 10.04 9.81
C ASP A 30 12.98 8.63 10.13
N VAL A 31 13.65 8.00 11.08
CA VAL A 31 13.17 6.76 11.69
C VAL A 31 12.01 7.19 12.57
N GLY A 32 10.80 7.15 12.01
CA GLY A 32 9.57 7.65 12.62
C GLY A 32 9.45 7.26 14.09
N SER A 33 9.31 8.27 14.93
CA SER A 33 8.95 8.11 16.34
C SER A 33 7.63 7.34 16.45
N PRO A 34 7.45 6.47 17.47
CA PRO A 34 6.22 5.66 17.64
C PRO A 34 4.92 6.48 17.73
N ASP A 35 5.06 7.78 17.99
CA ASP A 35 3.98 8.76 18.15
C ASP A 35 3.39 9.25 16.79
N GLU A 36 4.04 8.94 15.66
CA GLU A 36 3.60 9.36 14.32
C GLU A 36 2.64 8.39 13.61
N SER A 37 2.52 7.17 14.14
CA SER A 37 1.84 6.04 13.49
C SER A 37 0.33 6.24 13.24
N LEU A 38 -0.28 7.22 13.91
CA LEU A 38 -1.69 7.59 13.73
C LEU A 38 -1.93 9.11 13.77
N THR A 39 -1.01 9.88 13.20
CA THR A 39 -1.16 11.33 13.11
C THR A 39 -2.33 11.72 12.20
N MET A 40 -3.01 12.83 12.53
CA MET A 40 -4.14 13.38 11.74
C MET A 40 -3.79 13.56 10.25
N THR A 41 -2.51 13.69 9.92
CA THR A 41 -1.94 13.78 8.58
C THR A 41 -2.14 12.52 7.74
N ASN A 42 -2.26 11.33 8.32
CA ASN A 42 -2.53 10.08 7.60
C ASN A 42 -4.00 9.66 7.66
N VAL A 43 -4.68 9.99 8.76
CA VAL A 43 -6.10 9.67 8.96
C VAL A 43 -7.01 10.55 8.10
N ALA A 44 -6.75 11.86 8.04
CA ALA A 44 -7.52 12.78 7.20
C ALA A 44 -7.53 12.38 5.72
N PRO A 45 -6.39 12.14 5.05
CA PRO A 45 -6.39 11.70 3.66
C PRO A 45 -7.06 10.34 3.47
N LEU A 46 -6.96 9.41 4.44
CA LEU A 46 -7.67 8.13 4.36
C LEU A 46 -9.19 8.34 4.24
N PHE A 47 -9.78 9.17 5.12
CA PHE A 47 -11.20 9.51 5.03
C PHE A 47 -11.54 10.24 3.73
N CYS A 48 -10.69 11.18 3.29
CA CYS A 48 -10.88 11.86 2.01
C CYS A 48 -10.87 10.87 0.82
N TYR A 49 -9.96 9.90 0.81
CA TYR A 49 -9.90 8.88 -0.23
C TYR A 49 -11.10 7.93 -0.18
N THR A 50 -11.57 7.54 1.00
CA THR A 50 -12.80 6.75 1.13
C THR A 50 -14.02 7.51 0.59
N LEU A 51 -14.12 8.82 0.86
CA LEU A 51 -15.19 9.67 0.29
C LEU A 51 -15.06 9.85 -1.23
N PHE A 52 -13.83 9.94 -1.72
CA PHE A 52 -13.54 9.98 -3.15
C PHE A 52 -14.01 8.68 -3.85
N TRP A 53 -13.68 7.52 -3.29
CA TRP A 53 -14.15 6.23 -3.80
C TRP A 53 -15.66 6.07 -3.71
N CYS A 54 -16.27 6.57 -2.64
CA CYS A 54 -17.73 6.65 -2.54
C CYS A 54 -18.33 7.51 -3.67
N SER A 55 -17.72 8.65 -3.99
CA SER A 55 -18.16 9.52 -5.08
C SER A 55 -18.03 8.85 -6.45
N ILE A 56 -16.92 8.14 -6.70
CA ILE A 56 -16.74 7.32 -7.92
C ILE A 56 -17.82 6.26 -8.00
N ASN A 57 -18.05 5.50 -6.93
CA ASN A 57 -19.06 4.45 -6.94
C ASN A 57 -20.47 5.03 -7.18
N LEU A 58 -20.81 6.17 -6.56
CA LEU A 58 -22.07 6.88 -6.86
C LEU A 58 -22.18 7.30 -8.33
N MET A 59 -21.09 7.79 -8.93
CA MET A 59 -21.06 8.12 -10.36
C MET A 59 -21.25 6.88 -11.23
N VAL A 60 -20.53 5.80 -10.95
CA VAL A 60 -20.64 4.52 -11.65
C VAL A 60 -22.05 3.95 -11.51
N SER A 61 -22.63 4.00 -10.32
CA SER A 61 -23.99 3.56 -10.03
C SER A 61 -25.02 4.39 -10.83
N LYS A 62 -24.79 5.69 -10.98
CA LYS A 62 -25.69 6.59 -11.71
C LYS A 62 -25.58 6.46 -13.23
N TYR A 63 -24.36 6.31 -13.77
CA TYR A 63 -24.11 6.36 -15.21
C TYR A 63 -23.92 4.99 -15.86
N CYS A 64 -23.39 4.01 -15.13
CA CYS A 64 -23.11 2.67 -15.64
C CYS A 64 -24.19 1.66 -15.21
N TRP A 65 -24.35 0.60 -16.01
CA TRP A 65 -25.16 -0.58 -15.65
C TRP A 65 -26.64 -0.33 -15.30
N THR A 66 -27.21 0.79 -15.77
CA THR A 66 -28.62 1.17 -15.57
C THR A 66 -29.63 0.18 -16.18
N LYS A 67 -29.16 -0.65 -17.12
CA LYS A 67 -29.94 -1.73 -17.76
C LYS A 67 -30.23 -2.90 -16.82
N TRP A 68 -29.38 -3.15 -15.82
CA TRP A 68 -29.48 -4.31 -14.93
C TRP A 68 -30.12 -3.92 -13.59
N LYS A 69 -30.82 -4.85 -12.92
CA LYS A 69 -31.45 -4.61 -11.61
C LYS A 69 -31.03 -5.67 -10.59
N GLY A 70 -31.04 -5.31 -9.32
CA GLY A 70 -30.76 -6.20 -8.19
C GLY A 70 -29.27 -6.57 -8.06
N PHE A 71 -29.00 -7.77 -7.52
CA PHE A 71 -27.66 -8.27 -7.17
C PHE A 71 -26.64 -8.18 -8.31
N ARG A 72 -27.05 -8.49 -9.56
CA ARG A 72 -26.14 -8.41 -10.71
C ARG A 72 -25.62 -6.99 -10.91
N ARG A 73 -26.46 -5.97 -10.75
CA ARG A 73 -26.03 -4.57 -10.91
C ARG A 73 -24.99 -4.19 -9.86
N GLN A 74 -25.20 -4.56 -8.60
CA GLN A 74 -24.26 -4.24 -7.51
C GLN A 74 -22.88 -4.86 -7.78
N ARG A 75 -22.86 -6.13 -8.18
CA ARG A 75 -21.60 -6.81 -8.54
C ARG A 75 -20.88 -6.14 -9.71
N LEU A 76 -21.60 -5.71 -10.74
CA LEU A 76 -20.98 -5.00 -11.87
C LEU A 76 -20.45 -3.62 -11.47
N ILE A 77 -21.12 -2.93 -10.54
CA ILE A 77 -20.67 -1.64 -10.01
C ILE A 77 -19.37 -1.81 -9.22
N ASN A 78 -19.31 -2.80 -8.32
CA ASN A 78 -18.10 -3.09 -7.53
C ASN A 78 -16.95 -3.50 -8.44
N LEU A 79 -17.21 -4.35 -9.44
CA LEU A 79 -16.22 -4.72 -10.46
C LEU A 79 -15.71 -3.52 -11.25
N THR A 80 -16.57 -2.57 -11.62
CA THR A 80 -16.09 -1.36 -12.32
C THR A 80 -15.32 -0.41 -11.41
N THR A 81 -15.70 -0.31 -10.13
CA THR A 81 -14.96 0.52 -9.16
C THR A 81 -13.58 -0.08 -8.91
N SER A 82 -13.50 -1.41 -8.81
CA SER A 82 -12.24 -2.14 -8.65
C SER A 82 -11.34 -2.05 -9.89
N LEU A 83 -11.91 -2.08 -11.10
CA LEU A 83 -11.19 -1.85 -12.34
C LEU A 83 -10.61 -0.42 -12.43
N VAL A 84 -11.38 0.58 -11.99
CA VAL A 84 -10.90 1.97 -11.92
C VAL A 84 -9.75 2.07 -10.91
N HIS A 85 -9.88 1.40 -9.76
CA HIS A 85 -8.82 1.33 -8.76
C HIS A 85 -7.53 0.74 -9.33
N SER A 86 -7.60 -0.47 -9.90
CA SER A 86 -6.44 -1.17 -10.45
C SER A 86 -5.81 -0.41 -11.62
N THR A 87 -6.60 0.31 -12.43
CA THR A 87 -6.08 1.14 -13.52
C THR A 87 -5.29 2.33 -12.97
N VAL A 88 -5.84 3.07 -11.99
CA VAL A 88 -5.17 4.24 -11.42
C VAL A 88 -3.90 3.85 -10.69
N THR A 89 -3.98 2.84 -9.81
CA THR A 89 -2.82 2.38 -9.04
C THR A 89 -1.81 1.67 -9.91
N GLY A 90 -2.26 0.82 -10.84
CA GLY A 90 -1.40 0.12 -11.80
C GLY A 90 -0.63 1.07 -12.71
N CYS A 91 -1.28 2.10 -13.28
CA CYS A 91 -0.57 3.10 -14.09
C CYS A 91 0.52 3.81 -13.29
N TYR A 92 0.22 4.23 -12.06
CA TYR A 92 1.20 4.88 -11.18
C TYR A 92 2.35 3.92 -10.83
N LEU A 93 2.00 2.69 -10.45
CA LEU A 93 2.94 1.63 -10.07
C LEU A 93 3.77 1.09 -11.21
N VAL A 94 3.38 1.29 -12.47
CA VAL A 94 4.23 0.96 -13.63
C VAL A 94 5.18 2.11 -13.95
N VAL A 95 4.69 3.35 -13.93
CA VAL A 95 5.50 4.54 -14.24
C VAL A 95 6.60 4.77 -13.21
N TYR A 96 6.29 4.55 -11.92
CA TYR A 96 7.21 4.81 -10.81
C TYR A 96 8.50 3.94 -10.84
N PRO A 97 8.42 2.60 -10.95
CA PRO A 97 9.58 1.74 -11.16
C PRO A 97 10.38 2.12 -12.40
N CYS A 98 9.71 2.39 -13.53
CA CYS A 98 10.37 2.68 -14.79
C CYS A 98 11.25 3.93 -14.71
N ARG A 99 10.87 4.91 -13.87
CA ARG A 99 11.64 6.14 -13.64
C ARG A 99 12.71 5.97 -12.56
N ASN A 100 12.47 5.13 -11.55
CA ASN A 100 13.29 5.00 -10.35
C ASN A 100 13.85 3.58 -10.13
N THR A 101 14.19 2.87 -11.21
CA THR A 101 14.64 1.46 -11.17
C THR A 101 15.77 1.23 -10.18
N ARG A 102 16.74 2.15 -10.10
CA ARG A 102 17.90 2.02 -9.21
C ARG A 102 17.54 2.04 -7.72
N LEU A 103 16.53 2.82 -7.33
CA LEU A 103 16.06 2.89 -5.93
C LEU A 103 15.33 1.61 -5.53
N MET A 104 14.60 0.98 -6.45
CA MET A 104 13.87 -0.26 -6.16
C MET A 104 14.79 -1.45 -5.85
N PHE A 105 15.91 -1.56 -6.56
CA PHE A 105 16.79 -2.73 -6.44
C PHE A 105 17.97 -2.52 -5.48
N ALA A 106 18.38 -1.27 -5.20
CA ALA A 106 19.57 -1.01 -4.38
C ALA A 106 19.30 -1.01 -2.87
N SER A 107 18.14 -0.56 -2.38
CA SER A 107 17.80 -0.52 -0.94
C SER A 107 16.29 -0.40 -0.69
N PRO A 108 15.49 -1.43 -1.01
CA PRO A 108 14.02 -1.39 -0.90
C PRO A 108 13.49 -1.32 0.53
N LEU A 109 14.29 -1.69 1.53
CA LEU A 109 13.86 -1.86 2.93
C LEU A 109 13.70 -0.55 3.70
N HIS A 110 14.47 0.49 3.36
CA HIS A 110 14.56 1.74 4.13
C HIS A 110 13.98 2.95 3.40
N TYR A 111 13.31 2.75 2.25
CA TYR A 111 12.74 3.84 1.48
C TYR A 111 11.32 4.17 1.96
N TYR A 112 11.13 5.39 2.45
CA TYR A 112 9.83 5.95 2.84
C TYR A 112 9.71 7.37 2.26
N SER A 113 8.60 7.67 1.59
CA SER A 113 8.32 8.99 1.01
C SER A 113 6.85 9.31 1.15
N HIS A 114 6.51 10.53 1.56
CA HIS A 114 5.14 10.95 1.83
C HIS A 114 4.23 10.88 0.59
N LEU A 115 4.74 11.23 -0.60
CA LEU A 115 4.00 11.12 -1.85
C LEU A 115 3.64 9.67 -2.17
N GLU A 116 4.56 8.75 -1.90
CA GLU A 116 4.39 7.34 -2.15
C GLU A 116 3.42 6.69 -1.13
N THR A 117 3.40 7.19 0.10
CA THR A 117 2.40 6.81 1.11
C THR A 117 0.97 7.19 0.70
N HIS A 118 0.77 8.27 -0.05
CA HIS A 118 -0.56 8.65 -0.53
C HIS A 118 -1.19 7.61 -1.47
N LEU A 119 -0.38 6.91 -2.27
CA LEU A 119 -0.85 5.82 -3.11
C LEU A 119 -1.37 4.65 -2.26
N VAL A 120 -0.62 4.29 -1.20
CA VAL A 120 -1.03 3.25 -0.24
C VAL A 120 -2.32 3.65 0.47
N LEU A 121 -2.43 4.91 0.90
CA LEU A 121 -3.65 5.43 1.54
C LEU A 121 -4.84 5.45 0.58
N LEU A 122 -4.62 5.73 -0.70
CA LEU A 122 -5.66 5.69 -1.73
C LEU A 122 -6.15 4.26 -1.97
N SER A 123 -5.27 3.26 -1.98
CA SER A 123 -5.64 1.84 -2.01
C SER A 123 -6.32 1.37 -0.75
N MET A 124 -5.85 1.78 0.42
CA MET A 124 -6.47 1.45 1.69
C MET A 124 -7.90 1.99 1.78
N GLY A 125 -8.14 3.22 1.32
CA GLY A 125 -9.48 3.80 1.25
C GLY A 125 -10.43 3.04 0.31
N TYR A 126 -9.92 2.56 -0.83
CA TYR A 126 -10.68 1.68 -1.73
C TYR A 126 -11.08 0.37 -1.04
N PHE A 127 -10.13 -0.33 -0.43
CA PHE A 127 -10.43 -1.62 0.23
C PHE A 127 -11.39 -1.48 1.41
N ILE A 128 -11.31 -0.39 2.17
CA ILE A 128 -12.28 -0.12 3.24
C ILE A 128 -13.67 0.06 2.65
N TYR A 129 -13.79 0.86 1.60
CA TYR A 129 -15.07 1.09 0.94
C TYR A 129 -15.66 -0.22 0.37
N ASP A 130 -14.86 -0.97 -0.39
CA ASP A 130 -15.29 -2.20 -1.04
C ASP A 130 -15.67 -3.28 -0.01
N ALA A 131 -14.88 -3.42 1.06
CA ALA A 131 -15.20 -4.33 2.16
C ALA A 131 -16.52 -3.96 2.87
N ILE A 132 -16.79 -2.67 3.10
CA ILE A 132 -18.06 -2.22 3.69
C ILE A 132 -19.23 -2.47 2.75
N ASP A 133 -19.08 -2.18 1.45
CA ASP A 133 -20.14 -2.41 0.47
C ASP A 133 -20.48 -3.90 0.36
N MET A 134 -19.46 -4.76 0.30
CA MET A 134 -19.62 -6.22 0.31
C MET A 134 -20.24 -6.74 1.61
N LEU A 135 -19.89 -6.16 2.76
CA LEU A 135 -20.44 -6.53 4.06
C LEU A 135 -21.94 -6.18 4.16
N ILE A 136 -22.35 -5.02 3.66
CA ILE A 136 -23.75 -4.60 3.74
C ILE A 136 -24.62 -5.35 2.73
N ASN A 137 -24.11 -5.57 1.52
CA ASN A 137 -24.92 -6.07 0.42
C ASN A 137 -24.88 -7.61 0.26
N ASP A 138 -23.77 -8.28 0.61
CA ASP A 138 -23.46 -9.62 0.06
C ASP A 138 -22.90 -10.65 1.07
N ILE A 139 -23.09 -10.49 2.38
CA ILE A 139 -22.62 -11.44 3.44
C ILE A 139 -23.04 -12.91 3.21
N LEU A 140 -24.09 -13.16 2.41
CA LEU A 140 -24.69 -14.49 2.27
C LEU A 140 -24.05 -15.39 1.18
N ASN A 141 -23.08 -14.90 0.41
CA ASN A 141 -22.46 -15.67 -0.68
C ASN A 141 -21.05 -16.17 -0.31
N ALA A 142 -20.80 -17.48 -0.46
CA ALA A 142 -19.50 -18.08 -0.17
C ALA A 142 -18.34 -17.48 -0.99
N SER A 143 -18.57 -17.14 -2.27
CA SER A 143 -17.57 -16.48 -3.12
C SER A 143 -17.28 -15.04 -2.69
N CYS A 144 -18.27 -14.34 -2.12
CA CYS A 144 -18.10 -13.00 -1.57
C CYS A 144 -17.23 -13.03 -0.30
N LEU A 145 -17.44 -14.01 0.58
CA LEU A 145 -16.63 -14.17 1.79
C LEU A 145 -15.15 -14.40 1.52
N VAL A 146 -14.81 -15.18 0.48
CA VAL A 146 -13.40 -15.40 0.10
C VAL A 146 -12.76 -14.08 -0.35
N LEU A 147 -13.48 -13.29 -1.17
CA LEU A 147 -12.99 -11.99 -1.62
C LEU A 147 -12.89 -10.99 -0.47
N MET A 148 -13.84 -11.01 0.47
CA MET A 148 -13.79 -10.18 1.67
C MET A 148 -12.60 -10.53 2.57
N PHE A 149 -12.30 -11.82 2.76
CA PHE A 149 -11.11 -12.24 3.50
C PHE A 149 -9.82 -11.75 2.83
N HIS A 150 -9.76 -11.82 1.50
CA HIS A 150 -8.66 -11.25 0.73
C HIS A 150 -8.49 -9.74 1.00
N HIS A 151 -9.57 -8.94 0.93
CA HIS A 151 -9.50 -7.50 1.22
C HIS A 151 -9.11 -7.18 2.67
N ILE A 152 -9.60 -7.94 3.66
CA ILE A 152 -9.19 -7.79 5.06
C ILE A 152 -7.69 -8.09 5.22
N SER A 153 -7.20 -9.14 4.56
CA SER A 153 -5.77 -9.48 4.59
C SER A 153 -4.89 -8.42 3.93
N ALA A 154 -5.34 -7.83 2.81
CA ALA A 154 -4.67 -6.72 2.14
C ALA A 154 -4.65 -5.47 3.04
N LEU A 155 -5.79 -5.12 3.64
CA LEU A 155 -5.88 -4.00 4.60
C LEU A 155 -4.95 -4.17 5.78
N TYR A 156 -4.86 -5.38 6.33
CA TYR A 156 -3.94 -5.68 7.44
C TYR A 156 -2.48 -5.44 7.03
N PHE A 157 -2.07 -5.95 5.86
CA PHE A 157 -0.70 -5.77 5.37
C PHE A 157 -0.38 -4.30 5.09
N LEU A 158 -1.29 -3.57 4.43
CA LEU A 158 -1.10 -2.13 4.16
C LEU A 158 -1.06 -1.31 5.45
N SER A 159 -1.90 -1.63 6.44
CA SER A 159 -1.86 -0.99 7.76
C SER A 159 -0.53 -1.23 8.45
N PHE A 160 0.01 -2.44 8.37
CA PHE A 160 1.31 -2.77 8.95
C PHE A 160 2.45 -1.97 8.30
N VAL A 161 2.42 -1.78 6.98
CA VAL A 161 3.40 -0.94 6.26
C VAL A 161 3.32 0.53 6.70
N LEU A 162 2.11 1.06 6.92
CA LEU A 162 1.92 2.42 7.43
C LEU A 162 2.45 2.57 8.86
N ILE A 163 2.16 1.63 9.76
CA ILE A 163 2.59 1.69 11.16
C ILE A 163 4.11 1.53 11.28
N THR A 164 4.71 0.63 10.48
CA THR A 164 6.14 0.34 10.58
C THR A 164 7.01 1.32 9.80
N HIS A 165 6.41 2.13 8.92
CA HIS A 165 7.10 3.02 7.98
C HIS A 165 8.21 2.31 7.16
N LYS A 166 8.09 0.99 7.00
CA LYS A 166 9.06 0.11 6.34
C LYS A 166 8.33 -0.74 5.31
N PHE A 167 9.07 -1.27 4.34
CA PHE A 167 8.53 -2.17 3.30
C PHE A 167 7.53 -1.52 2.32
N LEU A 168 7.55 -0.20 2.17
CA LEU A 168 6.66 0.52 1.25
C LEU A 168 6.81 0.06 -0.21
N LEU A 169 8.00 -0.36 -0.59
CA LEU A 169 8.21 -0.92 -1.92
C LEU A 169 7.63 -2.33 -2.10
N TYR A 170 7.54 -3.12 -1.03
CA TYR A 170 6.91 -4.44 -1.09
C TYR A 170 5.39 -4.33 -1.19
N SER A 171 4.77 -3.32 -0.55
CA SER A 171 3.35 -3.06 -0.80
C SER A 171 3.07 -2.66 -2.24
N TYR A 172 4.01 -2.00 -2.91
CA TYR A 172 3.86 -1.64 -4.32
C TYR A 172 3.85 -2.87 -5.24
N TRP A 173 4.75 -3.82 -4.98
CA TRP A 173 4.73 -5.11 -5.66
C TRP A 173 3.47 -5.91 -5.37
N ALA A 174 2.99 -5.88 -4.11
CA ALA A 174 1.75 -6.55 -3.74
C ALA A 174 0.54 -5.95 -4.46
N LEU A 175 0.44 -4.61 -4.52
CA LEU A 175 -0.61 -3.89 -5.24
C LEU A 175 -0.57 -4.15 -6.75
N LEU A 176 0.61 -4.33 -7.36
CA LEU A 176 0.74 -4.73 -8.77
C LEU A 176 0.18 -6.13 -9.04
N MET A 177 0.32 -7.06 -8.10
CA MET A 177 -0.26 -8.41 -8.22
C MET A 177 -1.78 -8.42 -8.05
N GLU A 178 -2.35 -7.33 -7.54
CA GLU A 178 -3.78 -7.17 -7.30
C GLU A 178 -4.52 -6.58 -8.51
N VAL A 179 -3.86 -6.36 -9.64
CA VAL A 179 -4.53 -5.89 -10.87
C VAL A 179 -5.50 -6.96 -11.37
N GLN A 180 -6.79 -6.68 -11.16
CA GLN A 180 -7.95 -7.50 -11.54
C GLN A 180 -8.33 -7.38 -13.01
#